data_AF-A0AAV0NXK3-F1
#
_entry.id   AF-A0AAV0NXK3-F1
#
_cell.length_a   1.000
_cell.length_b   1.000
_cell.length_c   1.000
_cell.angle_alpha   90.00
_cell.angle_beta   90.00
_cell.angle_gamma   90.00
#
_symmetry.space_group_name_H-M   'P 1'
#
loop_
_entity.id
_entity.type
_entity.pdbx_description
1 polymer ?
#
loop_
_entity_poly.entity_id
_entity_poly.type
_entity_poly.pdbx_seq_one_letter_code
_entity_poly.pdbx_strand_id
1 'polypeptide(L)'
;MEPDEVSYLAAICACNHAGLVDEGYKLFTSMQSLGLTPNVKHYGSVVDLLGRAGRLQQAYYVIDSMPMLPDMVLWQTLLGACKTYKNVDMAEMVTRKLVEMGSTSDGNFVLLSNIYAAHERWADVGRIRDVMKSKDVRKTPGFSYIEEKGVIHKFYNADKAHKHCKQIYGKLEEIRFKMKEFGYAAETSFVLHDIGDEEKENALYQHSEKLAVAFGLICAEDEARPIQVIKNLRICGDCHVVIKLISKMYNREIIVRDRVRFHRFKDGTCSCRDYW
;
A
#
# COMPACT_ATOMS: atom_id res chain seq x y z
N MET A 1 1.98 -41.51 -6.11
CA MET A 1 1.36 -40.61 -5.10
C MET A 1 0.31 -39.82 -5.83
N GLU A 2 -0.94 -39.94 -5.42
CA GLU A 2 -2.02 -39.08 -5.94
C GLU A 2 -1.89 -37.68 -5.31
N PRO A 3 -2.07 -36.59 -6.07
CA PRO A 3 -2.08 -35.24 -5.51
C PRO A 3 -3.23 -35.06 -4.52
N ASP A 4 -2.93 -34.50 -3.35
CA ASP A 4 -3.88 -34.17 -2.28
C ASP A 4 -4.16 -32.66 -2.21
N GLU A 5 -4.99 -32.22 -1.25
CA GLU A 5 -5.32 -30.80 -1.09
C GLU A 5 -4.07 -29.94 -0.85
N VAL A 6 -3.06 -30.47 -0.15
CA VAL A 6 -1.81 -29.76 0.12
C VAL A 6 -1.02 -29.53 -1.17
N SER A 7 -0.95 -30.55 -2.02
CA SER A 7 -0.29 -30.49 -3.33
C SER A 7 -0.93 -29.45 -4.25
N TYR A 8 -2.27 -29.43 -4.31
CA TYR A 8 -3.01 -28.41 -5.07
C TYR A 8 -2.81 -27.01 -4.52
N LEU A 9 -2.86 -26.81 -3.19
CA LEU A 9 -2.61 -25.51 -2.59
C LEU A 9 -1.21 -24.98 -2.95
N ALA A 10 -0.18 -25.83 -2.85
CA ALA A 10 1.19 -25.46 -3.20
C ALA A 10 1.30 -25.02 -4.66
N ALA A 11 0.69 -25.78 -5.59
CA ALA A 11 0.70 -25.46 -7.02
C ALA A 11 -0.06 -24.14 -7.32
N ILE A 12 -1.23 -23.93 -6.71
CA ILE A 12 -2.00 -22.68 -6.87
C ILE A 12 -1.20 -21.48 -6.34
N CYS A 13 -0.54 -21.61 -5.18
CA CYS A 13 0.33 -20.56 -4.64
C CYS A 13 1.51 -20.26 -5.58
N ALA A 14 2.14 -21.29 -6.17
CA ALA A 14 3.19 -21.09 -7.16
C ALA A 14 2.68 -20.33 -8.40
N CYS A 15 1.50 -20.68 -8.91
CA CYS A 15 0.84 -19.95 -9.99
C CYS A 15 0.55 -18.49 -9.62
N ASN A 16 0.08 -18.24 -8.39
CA ASN A 16 -0.14 -16.87 -7.88
C ASN A 16 1.15 -16.05 -7.86
N HIS A 17 2.24 -16.61 -7.36
CA HIS A 17 3.54 -15.93 -7.38
C HIS A 17 4.11 -15.73 -8.79
N ALA A 18 3.84 -16.65 -9.72
CA ALA A 18 4.28 -16.57 -11.10
C ALA A 18 3.35 -15.76 -12.02
N GLY A 19 2.18 -15.36 -11.56
CA GLY A 19 1.16 -14.68 -12.39
C GLY A 19 0.48 -15.58 -13.42
N LEU A 20 0.50 -16.90 -13.22
CA LEU A 20 -0.14 -17.90 -14.09
C LEU A 20 -1.63 -18.05 -13.73
N VAL A 21 -2.42 -17.05 -14.13
CA VAL A 21 -3.82 -16.86 -13.68
C VAL A 21 -4.73 -18.00 -14.14
N ASP A 22 -4.67 -18.34 -15.42
CA ASP A 22 -5.55 -19.36 -15.99
C ASP A 22 -5.20 -20.76 -15.49
N GLU A 23 -3.91 -21.05 -15.34
CA GLU A 23 -3.41 -22.32 -14.79
C GLU A 23 -3.78 -22.47 -13.32
N GLY A 24 -3.59 -21.43 -12.50
CA GLY A 24 -3.96 -21.46 -11.08
C GLY A 24 -5.45 -21.65 -10.87
N TYR A 25 -6.29 -20.98 -11.67
CA TYR A 25 -7.74 -21.17 -11.62
C TYR A 25 -8.18 -22.55 -12.14
N LYS A 26 -7.53 -23.06 -13.18
CA LYS A 26 -7.77 -24.42 -13.70
C LYS A 26 -7.40 -25.49 -12.66
N LEU A 27 -6.29 -25.31 -11.94
CA LEU A 27 -5.91 -26.21 -10.84
C LEU A 27 -7.00 -26.24 -9.76
N PHE A 28 -7.49 -25.07 -9.35
CA PHE A 28 -8.56 -24.96 -8.35
C PHE A 28 -9.84 -25.68 -8.78
N THR A 29 -10.30 -25.45 -10.01
CA THR A 29 -11.51 -26.12 -10.53
C THR A 29 -11.31 -27.62 -10.73
N SER A 30 -10.12 -28.05 -11.16
CA SER A 30 -9.79 -29.47 -11.31
C SER A 30 -9.79 -30.22 -9.97
N MET A 31 -9.25 -29.61 -8.91
CA MET A 31 -9.31 -30.14 -7.55
C MET A 31 -10.76 -30.46 -7.14
N GLN A 32 -11.68 -29.51 -7.36
CA GLN A 32 -13.10 -29.70 -7.07
C GLN A 32 -13.71 -30.84 -7.89
N SER A 33 -13.37 -30.94 -9.19
CA SER A 33 -13.87 -31.99 -10.07
C SER A 33 -13.39 -33.40 -9.68
N LEU A 34 -12.25 -33.50 -8.98
CA LEU A 34 -11.70 -34.75 -8.45
C LEU A 34 -12.26 -35.11 -7.06
N GLY A 35 -13.20 -34.32 -6.53
CA GLY A 35 -13.81 -34.56 -5.22
C GLY A 35 -12.98 -34.08 -4.03
N LEU A 36 -11.85 -33.40 -4.27
CA LEU A 36 -11.07 -32.77 -3.21
C LEU A 36 -11.77 -31.49 -2.75
N THR A 37 -11.89 -31.30 -1.43
CA THR A 37 -12.64 -30.17 -0.86
C THR A 37 -11.71 -28.98 -0.63
N PRO A 38 -11.90 -27.84 -1.33
CA PRO A 38 -11.08 -26.67 -1.09
C PRO A 38 -11.40 -26.06 0.28
N ASN A 39 -10.36 -25.74 1.04
CA ASN A 39 -10.49 -24.98 2.29
C ASN A 39 -10.24 -23.48 2.08
N VAL A 40 -10.40 -22.68 3.14
CA VAL A 40 -10.25 -21.21 3.10
C VAL A 40 -8.92 -20.74 2.47
N LYS A 41 -7.82 -21.49 2.65
CA LYS A 41 -6.51 -21.13 2.06
C LYS A 41 -6.52 -21.24 0.53
N HIS A 42 -7.24 -22.21 -0.03
CA HIS A 42 -7.38 -22.38 -1.47
C HIS A 42 -8.16 -21.20 -2.06
N TYR A 43 -9.32 -20.89 -1.48
CA TYR A 43 -10.13 -19.73 -1.88
C TYR A 43 -9.34 -18.44 -1.77
N GLY A 44 -8.65 -18.20 -0.64
CA GLY A 44 -7.81 -17.02 -0.45
C GLY A 44 -6.71 -16.88 -1.53
N SER A 45 -6.04 -17.97 -1.88
CA SER A 45 -4.99 -17.97 -2.92
C SER A 45 -5.56 -17.67 -4.31
N VAL A 46 -6.73 -18.22 -4.66
CA VAL A 46 -7.41 -17.96 -5.93
C VAL A 46 -7.97 -16.56 -6.02
N VAL A 47 -8.56 -16.04 -4.94
CA VAL A 47 -9.06 -14.65 -4.86
C VAL A 47 -7.91 -13.66 -5.02
N ASP A 48 -6.77 -13.90 -4.37
CA ASP A 48 -5.56 -13.07 -4.53
C ASP A 48 -5.04 -13.14 -5.98
N LEU A 49 -4.92 -14.35 -6.56
CA LEU A 49 -4.51 -14.56 -7.95
C LEU A 49 -5.39 -13.76 -8.94
N LEU A 50 -6.72 -13.93 -8.84
CA LEU A 50 -7.69 -13.25 -9.71
C LEU A 50 -7.73 -11.74 -9.47
N GLY A 51 -7.66 -11.34 -8.21
CA GLY A 51 -7.64 -9.94 -7.78
C GLY A 51 -6.43 -9.20 -8.34
N ARG A 52 -5.23 -9.79 -8.27
CA ARG A 52 -3.99 -9.24 -8.87
C ARG A 52 -4.00 -9.21 -10.39
N ALA A 53 -4.88 -9.96 -11.03
CA ALA A 53 -5.07 -9.99 -12.48
C ALA A 53 -6.18 -9.05 -12.96
N GLY A 54 -6.88 -8.37 -12.06
CA GLY A 54 -8.01 -7.49 -12.39
C GLY A 54 -9.29 -8.23 -12.75
N ARG A 55 -9.34 -9.56 -12.55
CA ARG A 55 -10.53 -10.38 -12.78
C ARG A 55 -11.50 -10.29 -11.59
N LEU A 56 -11.87 -9.07 -11.23
CA LEU A 56 -12.57 -8.76 -9.98
C LEU A 56 -13.92 -9.49 -9.85
N GLN A 57 -14.68 -9.56 -10.95
CA GLN A 57 -15.97 -10.24 -10.96
C GLN A 57 -15.82 -11.75 -10.70
N GLN A 58 -14.79 -12.37 -11.29
CA GLN A 58 -14.49 -13.77 -11.05
C GLN A 58 -14.05 -14.00 -9.60
N ALA A 59 -13.22 -13.11 -9.05
CA ALA A 59 -12.82 -13.14 -7.65
C ALA A 59 -14.03 -13.02 -6.71
N TYR A 60 -14.98 -12.12 -7.00
CA TYR A 60 -16.23 -12.01 -6.25
C TYR A 60 -17.02 -13.32 -6.27
N TYR A 61 -17.21 -13.92 -7.45
CA TYR A 61 -17.93 -15.20 -7.56
C TYR A 61 -17.25 -16.34 -6.80
N VAL A 62 -15.91 -16.38 -6.78
CA VAL A 62 -15.17 -17.36 -5.99
C VAL A 62 -15.49 -17.22 -4.50
N ILE A 63 -15.53 -15.98 -3.96
CA ILE A 63 -15.91 -15.72 -2.57
C ILE A 63 -17.38 -16.11 -2.32
N ASP A 64 -18.28 -15.71 -3.21
CA ASP A 64 -19.73 -15.94 -3.08
C ASP A 64 -20.10 -17.44 -3.19
N SER A 65 -19.29 -18.21 -3.91
CA SER A 65 -19.45 -19.67 -4.07
C SER A 65 -18.94 -20.51 -2.89
N MET A 66 -18.34 -19.89 -1.88
CA MET A 66 -17.74 -20.63 -0.77
C MET A 66 -18.80 -21.42 0.02
N PRO A 67 -18.59 -22.73 0.28
CA PRO A 67 -19.52 -23.53 1.08
C PRO A 67 -19.43 -23.22 2.59
N MET A 68 -18.45 -22.42 2.99
CA MET A 68 -18.23 -21.93 4.35
C MET A 68 -18.33 -20.40 4.38
N LEU A 69 -18.56 -19.84 5.57
CA LEU A 69 -18.57 -18.38 5.74
C LEU A 69 -17.21 -17.79 5.29
N PRO A 70 -17.18 -16.89 4.29
CA PRO A 70 -15.96 -16.20 3.92
C PRO A 70 -15.47 -15.36 5.09
N ASP A 71 -14.17 -15.36 5.34
CA ASP A 71 -13.59 -14.47 6.36
C ASP A 71 -13.49 -13.03 5.84
N MET A 72 -13.26 -12.08 6.74
CA MET A 72 -13.08 -10.67 6.37
C MET A 72 -11.85 -10.46 5.48
N VAL A 73 -10.85 -11.32 5.58
CA VAL A 73 -9.58 -11.17 4.85
C VAL A 73 -9.79 -11.36 3.36
N LEU A 74 -10.62 -12.32 2.94
CA LEU A 74 -10.95 -12.53 1.52
C LEU A 74 -11.64 -11.30 0.91
N TRP A 75 -12.63 -10.73 1.60
CA TRP A 75 -13.29 -9.50 1.16
C TRP A 75 -12.32 -8.31 1.14
N GLN A 76 -11.42 -8.20 2.12
CA GLN A 76 -10.39 -7.16 2.13
C GLN A 76 -9.39 -7.30 0.97
N THR A 77 -9.03 -8.53 0.60
CA THR A 77 -8.20 -8.82 -0.58
C THR A 77 -8.89 -8.32 -1.85
N LEU A 78 -10.17 -8.64 -2.04
CA LEU A 78 -10.94 -8.15 -3.18
C LEU A 78 -11.10 -6.62 -3.18
N LEU A 79 -11.35 -6.00 -2.01
CA LEU A 79 -11.44 -4.54 -1.89
C LEU A 79 -10.10 -3.87 -2.26
N GLY A 80 -8.98 -4.48 -1.86
CA GLY A 80 -7.64 -4.06 -2.27
C GLY A 80 -7.45 -4.10 -3.78
N ALA A 81 -7.92 -5.16 -4.44
CA ALA A 81 -7.91 -5.26 -5.90
C ALA A 81 -8.82 -4.20 -6.55
N CYS A 82 -10.02 -3.95 -6.01
CA CYS A 82 -10.92 -2.91 -6.51
C CYS A 82 -10.25 -1.53 -6.51
N LYS A 83 -9.45 -1.23 -5.47
CA LYS A 83 -8.64 0.00 -5.42
C LYS A 83 -7.62 0.07 -6.55
N THR A 84 -6.86 -1.02 -6.76
CA THR A 84 -5.83 -1.09 -7.80
C THR A 84 -6.42 -0.88 -9.19
N TYR A 85 -7.58 -1.49 -9.47
CA TYR A 85 -8.26 -1.43 -10.76
C TYR A 85 -9.33 -0.34 -10.84
N LYS A 86 -9.41 0.54 -9.84
CA LYS A 86 -10.34 1.68 -9.80
C LYS A 86 -11.82 1.27 -10.01
N ASN A 87 -12.22 0.08 -9.58
CA ASN A 87 -13.60 -0.38 -9.72
C ASN A 87 -14.44 0.05 -8.50
N VAL A 88 -15.19 1.14 -8.65
CA VAL A 88 -15.98 1.73 -7.56
C VAL A 88 -17.16 0.86 -7.17
N ASP A 89 -17.92 0.36 -8.14
CA ASP A 89 -19.15 -0.39 -7.88
C ASP A 89 -18.87 -1.66 -7.08
N MET A 90 -17.81 -2.40 -7.44
CA MET A 90 -17.40 -3.58 -6.69
C MET A 90 -16.85 -3.22 -5.31
N ALA A 91 -16.10 -2.12 -5.18
CA ALA A 91 -15.63 -1.66 -3.89
C ALA A 91 -16.77 -1.32 -2.94
N GLU A 92 -17.83 -0.66 -3.44
CA GLU A 92 -19.04 -0.38 -2.67
C GLU A 92 -19.73 -1.67 -2.21
N MET A 93 -19.91 -2.64 -3.11
CA MET A 93 -20.49 -3.95 -2.79
C MET A 93 -19.70 -4.68 -1.70
N VAL A 94 -18.39 -4.79 -1.87
CA VAL A 94 -17.50 -5.47 -0.93
C VAL A 94 -17.46 -4.76 0.43
N THR A 95 -17.47 -3.43 0.43
CA THR A 95 -17.51 -2.66 1.69
C THR A 95 -18.81 -2.87 2.45
N ARG A 96 -19.96 -2.95 1.75
CA ARG A 96 -21.24 -3.31 2.39
C ARG A 96 -21.16 -4.68 3.05
N LYS A 97 -20.62 -5.69 2.37
CA LYS A 97 -20.40 -7.03 2.94
C LYS A 97 -19.51 -7.00 4.19
N LEU A 98 -18.40 -6.27 4.14
CA LEU A 98 -17.52 -6.10 5.30
C LEU A 98 -18.23 -5.46 6.50
N VAL A 99 -19.07 -4.44 6.24
CA VAL A 99 -19.85 -3.77 7.29
C VAL A 99 -20.92 -4.71 7.87
N GLU A 100 -21.63 -5.48 7.03
CA GLU A 100 -22.59 -6.51 7.45
C GLU A 100 -21.94 -7.57 8.33
N MET A 101 -20.69 -7.93 8.06
CA MET A 101 -19.88 -8.84 8.87
C MET A 101 -19.37 -8.22 10.19
N GLY A 102 -19.70 -6.97 10.48
CA GLY A 102 -19.30 -6.28 11.71
C GLY A 102 -17.92 -5.62 11.64
N SER A 103 -17.33 -5.43 10.45
CA SER A 103 -16.06 -4.72 10.34
C SER A 103 -16.19 -3.26 10.81
N THR A 104 -15.44 -2.93 11.84
CA THR A 104 -15.17 -1.55 12.29
C THR A 104 -13.78 -1.06 11.89
N SER A 105 -13.05 -1.85 11.09
CA SER A 105 -11.69 -1.51 10.66
C SER A 105 -11.66 -0.18 9.91
N ASP A 106 -10.89 0.78 10.43
CA ASP A 106 -10.59 2.06 9.80
C ASP A 106 -10.05 1.88 8.37
N GLY A 107 -9.25 0.84 8.14
CA GLY A 107 -8.68 0.48 6.85
C GLY A 107 -9.73 0.30 5.74
N ASN A 108 -10.89 -0.31 6.04
CA ASN A 108 -11.93 -0.58 5.03
C ASN A 108 -12.64 0.71 4.61
N PHE A 109 -13.01 1.55 5.57
CA PHE A 109 -13.61 2.86 5.30
C PHE A 109 -12.64 3.80 4.57
N VAL A 110 -11.38 3.81 5.00
CA VAL A 110 -10.32 4.58 4.33
C VAL A 110 -10.13 4.10 2.89
N LEU A 111 -10.17 2.79 2.65
CA LEU A 111 -10.02 2.22 1.31
C LEU A 111 -11.17 2.64 0.38
N LEU A 112 -12.43 2.55 0.84
CA LEU A 112 -13.58 3.02 0.07
C LEU A 112 -13.54 4.55 -0.16
N SER A 113 -13.23 5.32 0.88
CA SER A 113 -13.07 6.78 0.77
C SER A 113 -12.00 7.16 -0.25
N ASN A 114 -10.88 6.44 -0.28
CA ASN A 114 -9.83 6.62 -1.27
C ASN A 114 -10.29 6.30 -2.71
N ILE A 115 -11.13 5.27 -2.88
CA ILE A 115 -11.68 4.89 -4.19
C ILE A 115 -12.64 5.97 -4.70
N TYR A 116 -13.48 6.55 -3.82
CA TYR A 116 -14.32 7.70 -4.17
C TYR A 116 -13.49 8.93 -4.55
N ALA A 117 -12.47 9.26 -3.74
CA ALA A 117 -11.59 10.39 -4.01
C ALA A 117 -10.85 10.24 -5.36
N ALA A 118 -10.43 9.03 -5.72
CA ALA A 118 -9.79 8.74 -7.01
C ALA A 118 -10.72 8.94 -8.23
N HIS A 119 -12.03 9.06 -8.01
CA HIS A 119 -13.05 9.35 -9.03
C HIS A 119 -13.73 10.70 -8.79
N GLU A 120 -13.12 11.58 -7.97
CA GLU A 120 -13.64 12.92 -7.66
C GLU A 120 -15.06 12.91 -7.06
N ARG A 121 -15.47 11.78 -6.47
CA ARG A 121 -16.77 11.62 -5.79
C ARG A 121 -16.71 12.20 -4.37
N TRP A 122 -16.47 13.51 -4.24
CA TRP A 122 -16.19 14.18 -2.97
C TRP A 122 -17.36 14.17 -1.97
N ALA A 123 -18.60 14.22 -2.48
CA ALA A 123 -19.78 14.03 -1.64
C ALA A 123 -19.74 12.67 -0.91
N ASP A 124 -19.27 11.62 -1.58
CA ASP A 124 -19.18 10.27 -1.01
C ASP A 124 -18.03 10.13 -0.02
N VAL A 125 -16.91 10.82 -0.28
CA VAL A 125 -15.83 10.99 0.69
C VAL A 125 -16.38 11.62 1.98
N GLY A 126 -17.22 12.65 1.86
CA GLY A 126 -17.93 13.28 2.98
C GLY A 126 -18.80 12.28 3.73
N ARG A 127 -19.68 11.56 3.02
CA ARG A 127 -20.57 10.53 3.61
C ARG A 127 -19.78 9.47 4.39
N ILE A 128 -18.65 8.99 3.87
CA ILE A 128 -17.81 8.02 4.57
C ILE A 128 -17.20 8.62 5.85
N ARG A 129 -16.75 9.88 5.83
CA ARG A 129 -16.25 10.54 7.03
C ARG A 129 -17.31 10.65 8.11
N ASP A 130 -18.56 10.92 7.74
CA ASP A 130 -19.67 11.00 8.69
C ASP A 130 -20.02 9.63 9.29
N VAL A 131 -20.02 8.56 8.47
CA VAL A 131 -20.17 7.18 8.96
C VAL A 131 -19.03 6.78 9.90
N MET A 132 -17.79 7.16 9.59
CA MET A 132 -16.64 6.90 10.47
C MET A 132 -16.81 7.61 11.81
N LYS A 133 -17.25 8.87 11.82
CA LYS A 133 -17.55 9.62 13.06
C LYS A 133 -18.67 8.97 13.86
N SER A 134 -19.78 8.59 13.22
CA SER A 134 -20.92 7.99 13.93
C SER A 134 -20.61 6.63 14.56
N LYS A 135 -19.60 5.93 14.02
CA LYS A 135 -19.13 4.62 14.52
C LYS A 135 -17.88 4.70 15.40
N ASP A 136 -17.42 5.91 15.77
CA ASP A 136 -16.14 6.18 16.46
C ASP A 136 -14.93 5.47 15.81
N VAL A 137 -14.95 5.34 14.49
CA VAL A 137 -13.84 4.77 13.73
C VAL A 137 -12.81 5.86 13.46
N ARG A 138 -11.62 5.72 14.07
CA ARG A 138 -10.52 6.67 13.93
C ARG A 138 -9.46 6.14 12.97
N LYS A 139 -9.10 6.95 11.97
CA LYS A 139 -8.00 6.64 11.05
C LYS A 139 -6.67 6.68 11.80
N THR A 140 -5.89 5.62 11.68
CA THR A 140 -4.50 5.60 12.14
C THR A 140 -3.65 6.59 11.31
N PRO A 141 -2.99 7.59 11.91
CA PRO A 141 -2.14 8.52 11.17
C PRO A 141 -0.89 7.80 10.63
N GLY A 142 -0.47 8.18 9.42
CA GLY A 142 0.81 7.74 8.86
C GLY A 142 1.97 8.47 9.53
N PHE A 143 3.00 7.74 9.95
CA PHE A 143 4.24 8.29 10.50
C PHE A 143 5.43 7.46 10.09
N SER A 144 6.58 8.12 10.03
CA SER A 144 7.88 7.49 9.80
C SER A 144 8.79 7.78 10.98
N TYR A 145 9.74 6.90 11.24
CA TYR A 145 10.78 7.20 12.23
C TYR A 145 12.14 6.64 11.80
N ILE A 146 13.18 7.22 12.38
CA ILE A 146 14.58 6.86 12.25
C ILE A 146 15.21 6.86 13.63
N GLU A 147 16.16 5.95 13.84
CA GLU A 147 16.94 5.86 15.06
C GLU A 147 18.33 6.44 14.81
N GLU A 148 18.67 7.50 15.54
CA GLU A 148 19.98 8.16 15.46
C GLU A 148 20.60 8.22 16.85
N LYS A 149 21.81 7.67 17.01
CA LYS A 149 22.53 7.60 18.31
C LYS A 149 21.67 7.10 19.49
N GLY A 150 20.82 6.10 19.24
CA GLY A 150 19.93 5.50 20.25
C GLY A 150 18.66 6.30 20.54
N VAL A 151 18.40 7.39 19.81
CA VAL A 151 17.20 8.22 19.95
C VAL A 151 16.27 8.01 18.76
N ILE A 152 15.00 7.72 19.03
CA ILE A 152 13.97 7.58 17.99
C ILE A 152 13.41 8.96 17.65
N HIS A 153 13.53 9.32 16.37
CA HIS A 153 12.96 10.54 15.79
C HIS A 153 11.74 10.18 14.95
N LYS A 154 10.55 10.51 15.44
CA LYS A 154 9.26 10.26 14.76
C LYS A 154 8.78 11.50 14.03
N PHE A 155 8.26 11.31 12.83
CA PHE A 155 7.72 12.35 11.95
C PHE A 155 6.32 11.98 11.49
N TYR A 156 5.41 12.94 11.53
CA TYR A 156 4.12 12.87 10.84
C TYR A 156 4.16 13.64 9.52
N ASN A 157 3.12 13.54 8.70
CA ASN A 157 3.00 14.38 7.50
C ASN A 157 2.91 15.86 7.92
N ALA A 158 3.66 16.73 7.22
CA ALA A 158 3.79 18.16 7.51
C ALA A 158 4.20 18.48 8.96
N ASP A 159 4.92 17.56 9.61
CA ASP A 159 5.35 17.72 10.99
C ASP A 159 6.32 18.90 11.13
N LYS A 160 6.05 19.77 12.11
CA LYS A 160 6.87 20.93 12.46
C LYS A 160 7.29 20.94 13.93
N ALA A 161 6.93 19.91 14.70
CA ALA A 161 7.21 19.82 16.14
C ALA A 161 8.65 19.41 16.45
N HIS A 162 9.37 18.87 15.46
CA HIS A 162 10.75 18.40 15.66
C HIS A 162 11.73 19.56 15.92
N LYS A 163 12.66 19.38 16.88
CA LYS A 163 13.68 20.40 17.24
C LYS A 163 14.52 20.91 16.06
N HIS A 164 14.79 20.04 15.09
CA HIS A 164 15.56 20.35 13.88
C HIS A 164 14.68 20.72 12.67
N CYS A 165 13.42 21.09 12.89
CA CYS A 165 12.43 21.37 11.83
C CYS A 165 12.99 22.28 10.72
N LYS A 166 13.57 23.43 11.07
CA LYS A 166 14.14 24.36 10.08
C LYS A 166 15.19 23.71 9.16
N GLN A 167 16.06 22.87 9.72
CA GLN A 167 17.11 22.18 8.97
C GLN A 167 16.52 21.09 8.08
N ILE A 168 15.54 20.33 8.59
CA ILE A 168 14.85 19.27 7.84
C ILE A 168 14.13 19.85 6.62
N TYR A 169 13.37 20.94 6.78
CA TYR A 169 12.70 21.58 5.66
C TYR A 169 13.68 22.25 4.70
N GLY A 170 14.79 22.83 5.19
CA GLY A 170 15.87 23.32 4.33
C GLY A 170 16.49 22.20 3.48
N LYS A 171 16.71 21.02 4.07
CA LYS A 171 17.22 19.84 3.35
C LYS A 171 16.21 19.30 2.35
N LEU A 172 14.93 19.31 2.69
CA LEU A 172 13.89 18.98 1.73
C LEU A 172 13.93 19.92 0.53
N GLU A 173 14.06 21.24 0.71
CA GLU A 173 14.10 22.19 -0.42
C GLU A 173 15.31 21.95 -1.32
N GLU A 174 16.46 21.64 -0.72
CA GLU A 174 17.65 21.20 -1.48
C GLU A 174 17.35 19.96 -2.32
N ILE A 175 16.73 18.94 -1.72
CA ILE A 175 16.34 17.71 -2.42
C ILE A 175 15.36 18.03 -3.55
N ARG A 176 14.35 18.88 -3.30
CA ARG A 176 13.35 19.31 -4.29
C ARG A 176 14.00 19.97 -5.49
N PHE A 177 14.93 20.90 -5.25
CA PHE A 177 15.63 21.61 -6.29
C PHE A 177 16.45 20.65 -7.16
N LYS A 178 17.24 19.77 -6.53
CA LYS A 178 18.02 18.76 -7.26
C LYS A 178 17.13 17.80 -8.07
N MET A 179 16.00 17.36 -7.52
CA MET A 179 15.08 16.47 -8.25
C MET A 179 14.54 17.09 -9.54
N LYS A 180 14.33 18.41 -9.59
CA LYS A 180 13.89 19.09 -10.82
C LYS A 180 14.90 18.95 -11.96
N GLU A 181 16.20 18.93 -11.65
CA GLU A 181 17.27 18.71 -12.64
C GLU A 181 17.22 17.30 -13.25
N PHE A 182 16.66 16.33 -12.52
CA PHE A 182 16.45 14.96 -12.98
C PHE A 182 15.09 14.75 -13.68
N GLY A 183 14.32 15.83 -13.94
CA GLY A 183 13.03 15.77 -14.62
C GLY A 183 11.91 15.15 -13.77
N TYR A 184 12.04 15.15 -12.44
CA TYR A 184 10.99 14.65 -11.55
C TYR A 184 9.74 15.53 -11.62
N ALA A 185 8.60 14.89 -11.85
CA ALA A 185 7.27 15.47 -11.69
C ALA A 185 6.53 14.69 -10.60
N ALA A 186 5.87 15.42 -9.68
CA ALA A 186 5.13 14.80 -8.59
C ALA A 186 3.88 14.09 -9.12
N GLU A 187 3.66 12.85 -8.69
CA GLU A 187 2.47 12.10 -9.09
C GLU A 187 1.28 12.45 -8.19
N THR A 188 0.59 13.57 -8.51
CA THR A 188 -0.50 14.14 -7.70
C THR A 188 -1.70 13.22 -7.53
N SER A 189 -1.83 12.18 -8.37
CA SER A 189 -2.86 11.14 -8.26
C SER A 189 -2.83 10.39 -6.91
N PHE A 190 -1.69 10.40 -6.20
CA PHE A 190 -1.58 9.82 -4.86
C PHE A 190 -2.18 10.68 -3.75
N VAL A 191 -2.52 11.95 -4.03
CA VAL A 191 -3.17 12.83 -3.07
C VAL A 191 -4.67 12.78 -3.27
N LEU A 192 -5.32 12.03 -2.38
CA LEU A 192 -6.76 11.79 -2.40
C LEU A 192 -7.51 12.83 -1.55
N HIS A 193 -7.14 14.10 -1.75
CA HIS A 193 -7.74 15.26 -1.13
C HIS A 193 -8.28 16.21 -2.22
N ASP A 194 -9.43 16.81 -1.94
CA ASP A 194 -10.06 17.82 -2.78
C ASP A 194 -9.36 19.16 -2.58
N ILE A 195 -8.17 19.27 -3.16
CA ILE A 195 -7.29 20.44 -3.09
C ILE A 195 -6.68 20.65 -4.49
N GLY A 196 -6.21 21.87 -4.77
CA GLY A 196 -5.58 22.18 -6.05
C GLY A 196 -4.28 21.40 -6.24
N ASP A 197 -3.84 21.29 -7.50
CA ASP A 197 -2.67 20.46 -7.84
C ASP A 197 -1.39 20.96 -7.18
N GLU A 198 -1.22 22.28 -7.01
CA GLU A 198 -0.11 22.87 -6.24
C GLU A 198 -0.14 22.43 -4.77
N GLU A 199 -1.32 22.39 -4.14
CA GLU A 199 -1.46 21.89 -2.78
C GLU A 199 -1.24 20.37 -2.69
N LYS A 200 -1.60 19.60 -3.72
CA LYS A 200 -1.28 18.16 -3.79
C LYS A 200 0.23 17.94 -3.86
N GLU A 201 0.95 18.68 -4.71
CA GLU A 201 2.40 18.61 -4.78
C GLU A 201 3.05 18.93 -3.42
N ASN A 202 2.58 19.99 -2.76
CA ASN A 202 3.06 20.36 -1.43
C ASN A 202 2.77 19.28 -0.38
N ALA A 203 1.59 18.65 -0.43
CA ALA A 203 1.24 17.55 0.48
C ALA A 203 2.15 16.33 0.30
N LEU A 204 2.41 15.91 -0.95
CA LEU A 204 3.33 14.80 -1.25
C LEU A 204 4.73 15.08 -0.74
N TYR A 205 5.17 16.31 -0.90
CA TYR A 205 6.50 16.74 -0.51
C TYR A 205 6.71 16.69 1.00
N GLN A 206 5.65 16.90 1.78
CA GLN A 206 5.67 16.92 3.24
C GLN A 206 5.32 15.55 3.86
N HIS A 207 5.44 14.46 3.11
CA HIS A 207 5.24 13.12 3.66
C HIS A 207 6.30 12.74 4.70
N SER A 208 5.88 11.99 5.72
CA SER A 208 6.74 11.60 6.84
C SER A 208 8.00 10.85 6.43
N GLU A 209 7.93 10.04 5.36
CA GLU A 209 9.07 9.31 4.80
C GLU A 209 10.16 10.27 4.34
N LYS A 210 9.78 11.35 3.64
CA LYS A 210 10.72 12.34 3.10
C LYS A 210 11.34 13.15 4.24
N LEU A 211 10.56 13.52 5.26
CA LEU A 211 11.05 14.17 6.48
C LEU A 211 12.09 13.30 7.20
N ALA A 212 11.80 12.00 7.36
CA ALA A 212 12.71 11.05 8.00
C ALA A 212 14.01 10.85 7.20
N VAL A 213 13.93 10.72 5.88
CA VAL A 213 15.11 10.61 5.00
C VAL A 213 15.93 11.90 5.00
N ALA A 214 15.28 13.07 4.93
CA ALA A 214 15.96 14.36 5.01
C ALA A 214 16.70 14.52 6.34
N PHE A 215 16.08 14.13 7.46
CA PHE A 215 16.75 14.09 8.76
C PHE A 215 17.92 13.11 8.78
N GLY A 216 17.76 11.90 8.22
CA GLY A 216 18.85 10.93 8.09
C GLY A 216 20.04 11.44 7.27
N LEU A 217 19.80 12.23 6.22
CA LEU A 217 20.85 12.89 5.44
C LEU A 217 21.56 14.02 6.21
N ILE A 218 20.88 14.67 7.14
CA ILE A 218 21.49 15.72 7.99
C ILE A 218 22.38 15.10 9.06
N CYS A 219 21.97 13.96 9.63
CA CYS A 219 22.67 13.31 10.73
C CYS A 219 23.76 12.32 10.30
N ALA A 220 23.79 11.93 9.03
CA ALA A 220 24.76 10.99 8.48
C ALA A 220 26.20 11.52 8.59
N GLU A 221 26.93 11.09 9.63
CA GLU A 221 28.37 11.35 9.77
C GLU A 221 29.22 10.41 8.90
N ASP A 222 28.73 9.18 8.67
CA ASP A 222 29.41 8.15 7.86
C ASP A 222 28.62 7.85 6.58
N GLU A 223 29.22 8.17 5.44
CA GLU A 223 28.69 7.93 4.09
C GLU A 223 28.57 6.44 3.70
N ALA A 224 29.18 5.53 4.46
CA ALA A 224 29.03 4.09 4.25
C ALA A 224 27.80 3.49 4.96
N ARG A 225 27.33 4.09 6.07
CA ARG A 225 26.21 3.54 6.86
C ARG A 225 24.83 3.81 6.23
N PRO A 226 24.00 2.80 5.90
CA PRO A 226 22.69 3.06 5.31
C PRO A 226 21.75 3.89 6.21
N ILE A 227 20.95 4.77 5.61
CA ILE A 227 19.86 5.47 6.31
C ILE A 227 18.71 4.48 6.48
N GLN A 228 18.26 4.27 7.71
CA GLN A 228 17.17 3.33 8.03
C GLN A 228 15.91 4.07 8.46
N VAL A 229 14.82 3.87 7.73
CA VAL A 229 13.52 4.48 8.02
C VAL A 229 12.47 3.38 8.20
N ILE A 230 11.62 3.53 9.21
CA ILE A 230 10.49 2.63 9.42
C ILE A 230 9.19 3.43 9.23
N LYS A 231 8.28 2.90 8.42
CA LYS A 231 6.96 3.45 8.13
C LYS A 231 5.88 2.50 8.67
N ASN A 232 4.90 3.05 9.39
CA ASN A 232 3.78 2.26 9.93
C ASN A 232 2.74 1.85 8.88
N LEU A 233 2.70 2.54 7.74
CA LEU A 233 1.85 2.24 6.58
C LEU A 233 2.68 1.69 5.42
N ARG A 234 2.02 1.29 4.33
CA ARG A 234 2.72 1.00 3.07
C ARG A 234 3.28 2.30 2.51
N ILE A 235 4.49 2.27 1.95
CA ILE A 235 5.10 3.45 1.33
C ILE A 235 4.22 3.95 0.16
N CYS A 236 4.13 5.26 -0.01
CA CYS A 236 3.41 5.85 -1.15
C CYS A 236 4.23 5.76 -2.44
N GLY A 237 3.60 5.72 -3.62
CA GLY A 237 4.32 5.54 -4.88
C GLY A 237 5.24 6.70 -5.21
N ASP A 238 4.75 7.92 -5.00
CA ASP A 238 5.58 9.13 -5.11
C ASP A 238 6.80 9.10 -4.16
N CYS A 239 6.60 8.68 -2.91
CA CYS A 239 7.65 8.53 -1.90
C CYS A 239 8.70 7.52 -2.38
N HIS A 240 8.26 6.41 -2.96
CA HIS A 240 9.12 5.37 -3.50
C HIS A 240 9.99 5.90 -4.64
N VAL A 241 9.42 6.66 -5.58
CA VAL A 241 10.15 7.33 -6.68
C VAL A 241 11.15 8.35 -6.13
N VAL A 242 10.72 9.22 -5.21
CA VAL A 242 11.59 10.25 -4.61
C VAL A 242 12.77 9.62 -3.87
N ILE A 243 12.56 8.56 -3.09
CA ILE A 243 13.66 7.93 -2.34
C ILE A 243 14.65 7.23 -3.27
N LYS A 244 14.20 6.66 -4.40
CA LYS A 244 15.13 6.21 -5.46
C LYS A 244 16.00 7.37 -5.94
N LEU A 245 15.39 8.49 -6.32
CA LEU A 245 16.14 9.66 -6.80
C LEU A 245 17.13 10.16 -5.73
N ILE A 246 16.71 10.24 -4.47
CA ILE A 246 17.60 10.61 -3.35
C ILE A 246 18.79 9.63 -3.28
N SER A 247 18.55 8.31 -3.36
CA SER A 247 19.64 7.32 -3.30
C SER A 247 20.69 7.53 -4.39
N LYS A 248 20.27 7.97 -5.59
CA LYS A 248 21.15 8.28 -6.71
C LYS A 248 21.87 9.61 -6.54
N MET A 249 21.14 10.69 -6.24
CA MET A 249 21.68 12.05 -6.17
C MET A 249 22.68 12.24 -5.03
N TYR A 250 22.46 11.54 -3.91
CA TYR A 250 23.31 11.63 -2.72
C TYR A 250 24.26 10.45 -2.58
N ASN A 251 24.30 9.54 -3.58
CA ASN A 251 25.09 8.30 -3.54
C ASN A 251 24.93 7.56 -2.19
N ARG A 252 23.67 7.42 -1.75
CA ARG A 252 23.35 7.01 -0.38
C ARG A 252 22.42 5.81 -0.40
N GLU A 253 22.82 4.75 0.31
CA GLU A 253 21.93 3.63 0.55
C GLU A 253 20.85 3.99 1.57
N ILE A 254 19.59 3.75 1.20
CA ILE A 254 18.43 4.02 2.06
C ILE A 254 17.62 2.74 2.17
N ILE A 255 17.31 2.33 3.40
CA ILE A 255 16.49 1.17 3.70
C ILE A 255 15.20 1.67 4.33
N VAL A 256 14.07 1.40 3.68
CA VAL A 256 12.74 1.69 4.24
C VAL A 256 12.05 0.38 4.56
N ARG A 257 11.73 0.15 5.84
CA ARG A 257 10.79 -0.90 6.25
C ARG A 257 9.39 -0.30 6.26
N ASP A 258 8.51 -0.78 5.41
CA ASP A 258 7.08 -0.46 5.48
C ASP A 258 6.31 -1.60 6.16
N ARG A 259 4.97 -1.51 6.20
CA ARG A 259 4.14 -2.56 6.83
C ARG A 259 4.19 -3.92 6.12
N VAL A 260 4.63 -3.97 4.86
CA VAL A 260 4.59 -5.15 3.99
C VAL A 260 5.97 -5.79 3.85
N ARG A 261 7.02 -4.98 3.66
CA ARG A 261 8.37 -5.47 3.32
C ARG A 261 9.47 -4.44 3.58
N PHE A 262 10.70 -4.86 3.29
CA PHE A 262 11.85 -3.99 3.22
C PHE A 262 12.11 -3.54 1.78
N HIS A 263 12.35 -2.24 1.62
CA HIS A 263 12.77 -1.61 0.39
C HIS A 263 14.21 -1.14 0.56
N ARG A 264 15.11 -1.67 -0.26
CA ARG A 264 16.50 -1.22 -0.31
C ARG A 264 16.67 -0.35 -1.56
N PHE A 265 16.90 0.93 -1.34
CA PHE A 265 17.13 1.93 -2.38
C PHE A 265 18.62 2.17 -2.56
N LYS A 266 19.10 1.98 -3.78
CA LYS A 266 20.50 2.20 -4.15
C LYS A 266 20.60 2.53 -5.64
N ASP A 267 21.43 3.54 -5.97
CA ASP A 267 21.73 3.97 -7.34
C ASP A 267 20.49 4.27 -8.19
N GLY A 268 19.40 4.76 -7.58
CA GLY A 268 18.15 5.07 -8.28
C GLY A 268 17.22 3.88 -8.48
N THR A 269 17.54 2.73 -7.90
CA THR A 269 16.73 1.50 -8.01
C THR A 269 16.24 1.05 -6.64
N CYS A 270 15.22 0.19 -6.62
CA CYS A 270 14.72 -0.44 -5.41
C CYS A 270 14.72 -1.96 -5.55
N SER A 271 15.05 -2.67 -4.46
CA SER A 271 15.04 -4.13 -4.40
C SER A 271 13.69 -4.78 -4.76
N CYS A 272 12.57 -4.05 -4.65
CA CYS A 272 11.25 -4.55 -5.04
C CYS A 272 11.00 -4.57 -6.55
N ARG A 273 11.88 -3.97 -7.38
CA ARG A 273 11.73 -3.85 -8.84
C ARG A 273 10.38 -3.26 -9.27
N ASP A 274 9.88 -2.30 -8.50
CA ASP A 274 8.57 -1.66 -8.71
C ASP A 274 7.36 -2.60 -8.56
N TYR A 275 7.59 -3.80 -8.05
CA TYR A 275 6.56 -4.77 -7.69
C TYR A 275 6.36 -4.76 -6.17
N TRP A 276 5.77 -3.68 -5.64
CA TRP A 276 5.53 -3.47 -4.21
C TRP A 276 4.06 -3.23 -3.92
#